data_AF-A0A5S3V8W5-F1
#
_entry.id   AF-A0A5S3V8W5-F1
#
_cell.length_a   1.000
_cell.length_b   1.000
_cell.length_c   1.000
_cell.angle_alpha   90.00
_cell.angle_beta   90.00
_cell.angle_gamma   90.00
#
_symmetry.space_group_name_H-M   'P 1'
#
loop_
_entity.id
_entity.type
_entity.pdbx_description
1 polymer ?
#
loop_
_entity_poly.entity_id
_entity_poly.type
_entity_poly.pdbx_seq_one_letter_code
_entity_poly.pdbx_strand_id
1 'polypeptide(L)'
;MLIKHQGKLVASVGQILDSAEIASFLLQNELDIPVSELELTYEPSEALSARKDAYKLESDALFIEWQYDQTDSAKQKWLAKVEEIKARYPLSV
;
A
#
# COMPACT_ATOMS: atom_id res chain seq x y z
N MET A 1 8.86 6.95 2.37
CA MET A 1 8.65 6.71 0.94
C MET A 1 9.34 7.82 0.19
N LEU A 2 10.36 7.47 -0.58
CA LEU A 2 11.06 8.36 -1.49
C LEU A 2 10.42 8.28 -2.87
N ILE A 3 10.13 9.45 -3.42
CA ILE A 3 9.63 9.64 -4.77
C ILE A 3 10.79 10.20 -5.59
N LYS A 4 11.22 9.48 -6.61
CA LYS A 4 12.28 9.88 -7.51
C LYS A 4 11.76 9.99 -8.94
N HIS A 5 12.40 10.84 -9.74
CA HIS A 5 12.17 10.97 -11.18
C HIS A 5 13.52 11.07 -11.87
N GLN A 6 13.78 10.20 -12.86
CA GLN A 6 15.07 10.13 -13.56
C GLN A 6 16.26 10.02 -12.59
N GLY A 7 16.13 9.20 -11.54
CA GLY A 7 17.13 9.03 -10.49
C GLY A 7 17.30 10.20 -9.50
N LYS A 8 16.62 11.35 -9.68
CA LYS A 8 16.67 12.49 -8.77
C LYS A 8 15.55 12.41 -7.73
N LEU A 9 15.88 12.67 -6.45
CA LEU A 9 14.88 12.77 -5.38
C LEU A 9 13.97 13.98 -5.64
N VAL A 10 12.68 13.70 -5.81
CA VAL A 10 11.61 14.70 -5.98
C VAL A 10 11.00 15.03 -4.62
N ALA A 11 10.65 14.02 -3.84
CA ALA A 11 10.04 14.18 -2.53
C ALA A 11 10.32 13.01 -1.59
N SER A 12 10.19 13.26 -0.29
CA SER A 12 10.20 12.23 0.76
C SER A 12 8.92 12.38 1.58
N VAL A 13 8.12 11.32 1.61
CA VAL A 13 6.86 11.24 2.34
C VAL A 13 7.00 10.23 3.47
N GLY A 14 6.51 10.55 4.67
CA GLY A 14 6.62 9.67 5.85
C GLY A 14 5.68 8.47 5.86
N GLN A 15 4.89 8.26 4.79
CA GLN A 15 3.95 7.16 4.64
C GLN A 15 3.95 6.68 3.18
N ILE A 16 3.50 5.45 2.95
CA ILE A 16 3.31 4.93 1.60
C ILE A 16 1.99 5.50 1.06
N LEU A 17 2.08 6.18 -0.08
CA LEU A 17 0.94 6.73 -0.80
C LEU A 17 0.58 5.83 -1.97
N ASP A 18 -0.71 5.76 -2.31
CA ASP A 18 -1.15 5.16 -3.56
C ASP A 18 -0.98 6.11 -4.77
N SER A 19 -1.25 5.62 -5.97
CA SER A 19 -1.07 6.41 -7.20
C SER A 19 -1.90 7.69 -7.25
N ALA A 20 -3.12 7.70 -6.68
CA ALA A 20 -4.00 8.86 -6.67
C ALA A 20 -3.53 9.89 -5.63
N GLU A 21 -3.07 9.42 -4.47
CA GLU A 21 -2.47 10.27 -3.45
C GLU A 21 -1.17 10.90 -3.94
N ILE A 22 -0.31 10.15 -4.64
CA ILE A 22 0.92 10.68 -5.25
C ILE A 22 0.59 11.74 -6.29
N ALA A 23 -0.38 11.48 -7.18
CA ALA A 23 -0.81 12.47 -8.18
C ALA A 23 -1.28 13.78 -7.52
N SER A 24 -2.09 13.65 -6.45
CA SER A 24 -2.58 14.80 -5.68
C SER A 24 -1.43 15.55 -5.00
N PHE A 25 -0.46 14.83 -4.43
CA PHE A 25 0.74 15.41 -3.82
C PHE A 25 1.58 16.21 -4.83
N LEU A 26 1.83 15.66 -6.02
CA LEU A 26 2.60 16.35 -7.05
C LEU A 26 1.90 17.64 -7.52
N LEU A 27 0.59 17.55 -7.77
CA LEU A 27 -0.23 18.70 -8.16
C LEU A 27 -0.17 19.81 -7.10
N GLN A 28 -0.29 19.46 -5.82
CA GLN A 28 -0.22 20.41 -4.71
C GLN A 28 1.14 21.11 -4.60
N ASN A 29 2.21 20.44 -5.03
CA ASN A 29 3.57 20.99 -5.05
C ASN A 29 3.96 21.60 -6.42
N GLU A 30 2.98 21.80 -7.31
CA GLU A 30 3.18 22.37 -8.65
C GLU A 30 4.19 21.56 -9.51
N LEU A 31 4.25 20.24 -9.27
CA LEU A 31 5.10 19.30 -10.01
C LEU A 31 4.27 18.62 -11.10
N ASP A 32 4.57 18.92 -12.36
CA ASP A 32 3.94 18.29 -13.52
C ASP A 32 4.73 17.05 -13.97
N ILE A 33 4.78 16.03 -13.10
CA ILE A 33 5.47 14.76 -13.38
C ILE A 33 4.41 13.65 -13.39
N PRO A 34 4.28 12.87 -14.48
CA PRO A 34 3.32 11.78 -14.52
C PRO A 34 3.76 10.66 -13.56
N VAL A 35 2.81 10.12 -12.79
CA VAL A 35 3.07 9.07 -11.78
C VAL A 35 3.75 7.83 -12.39
N SER A 36 3.48 7.54 -13.67
CA SER A 36 4.10 6.45 -14.42
C SER A 36 5.61 6.59 -14.63
N GLU A 37 6.16 7.80 -14.53
CA GLU A 37 7.60 8.06 -14.66
C GLU A 37 8.33 8.08 -13.31
N LEU A 38 7.61 7.87 -12.21
CA LEU A 38 8.18 7.93 -10.88
C LEU A 38 8.77 6.59 -10.45
N GLU A 39 9.94 6.68 -9.82
CA GLU A 39 10.56 5.61 -9.08
C GLU A 39 10.17 5.74 -7.61
N LEU A 40 9.31 4.84 -7.15
CA LEU A 40 8.80 4.83 -5.78
C LEU A 40 9.58 3.79 -4.97
N THR A 41 10.28 4.25 -3.94
CA THR A 41 11.01 3.37 -3.01
C THR A 41 10.58 3.66 -1.58
N TYR A 42 10.41 2.64 -0.77
CA TYR A 42 10.07 2.79 0.64
C TYR A 42 10.91 1.83 1.47
N GLU A 43 11.14 2.20 2.73
CA GLU A 43 11.89 1.36 3.65
C GLU A 43 11.04 0.15 4.09
N PRO A 44 11.65 -0.99 4.45
CA PRO A 44 10.93 -2.15 4.94
C PRO A 44 10.04 -1.85 6.17
N SER A 45 10.44 -0.90 7.01
CA SER A 45 9.66 -0.43 8.17
C SER A 45 8.36 0.28 7.75
N GLU A 46 8.39 1.05 6.67
CA GLU A 46 7.23 1.73 6.12
C GLU A 46 6.26 0.75 5.48
N ALA A 47 6.79 -0.23 4.73
CA ALA A 47 6.01 -1.33 4.17
C ALA A 47 5.33 -2.15 5.27
N LEU A 48 6.04 -2.41 6.38
CA LEU A 48 5.49 -3.11 7.52
C LEU A 48 4.37 -2.31 8.20
N SER A 49 4.53 -1.00 8.34
CA SER A 49 3.48 -0.15 8.91
C SER A 49 2.24 -0.13 8.02
N ALA A 50 2.41 0.16 6.73
CA ALA A 50 1.31 0.20 5.77
C ALA A 50 0.56 -1.14 5.68
N ARG A 51 1.29 -2.26 5.70
CA ARG A 51 0.70 -3.60 5.71
C ARG A 51 -0.13 -3.86 6.98
N LYS A 52 0.35 -3.44 8.16
CA LYS A 52 -0.39 -3.58 9.42
C LYS A 52 -1.69 -2.77 9.41
N ASP A 53 -1.65 -1.55 8.89
CA ASP A 53 -2.84 -0.71 8.82
C ASP A 53 -3.85 -1.24 7.79
N ALA A 54 -3.37 -1.75 6.65
CA ALA A 54 -4.23 -2.42 5.66
C ALA A 54 -4.90 -3.68 6.22
N TYR A 55 -4.22 -4.47 7.06
CA TYR A 55 -4.88 -5.60 7.73
C TYR A 55 -6.03 -5.15 8.62
N LYS A 56 -5.81 -4.14 9.48
CA LYS A 56 -6.85 -3.60 10.35
C LYS A 56 -8.05 -3.07 9.58
N LEU A 57 -7.81 -2.37 8.48
CA LEU A 57 -8.86 -1.70 7.70
C LEU A 57 -9.60 -2.64 6.75
N GLU A 58 -8.88 -3.57 6.10
CA GLU A 58 -9.43 -4.34 4.98
C GLU A 58 -9.55 -5.85 5.26
N SER A 59 -8.74 -6.43 6.15
CA SER A 59 -8.66 -7.89 6.35
C SER A 59 -9.27 -8.37 7.66
N ASP A 60 -9.14 -7.62 8.75
CA ASP A 60 -9.49 -8.09 10.09
C ASP A 60 -11.00 -8.37 10.20
N ALA A 61 -11.85 -7.53 9.60
CA ALA A 61 -13.29 -7.76 9.55
C ALA A 61 -13.64 -9.08 8.82
N LEU A 62 -12.93 -9.41 7.73
CA LEU A 62 -13.14 -10.66 6.98
C LEU A 62 -12.70 -11.89 7.78
N PHE A 63 -11.64 -11.74 8.59
CA PHE A 63 -11.22 -12.80 9.50
C PHE A 63 -12.30 -13.08 10.56
N ILE A 64 -12.88 -12.04 11.15
CA ILE A 64 -13.99 -12.19 12.11
C ILE A 64 -15.23 -12.81 11.47
N GLU A 65 -15.61 -12.38 10.26
CA GLU A 65 -16.68 -13.00 9.47
C GLU A 65 -16.44 -14.50 9.30
N TRP A 66 -15.23 -14.89 8.89
CA TRP A 66 -14.88 -16.31 8.76
C TRP A 66 -14.90 -17.07 10.09
N GLN A 67 -14.45 -16.47 11.21
CA GLN A 67 -14.49 -17.13 12.52
C GLN A 67 -15.92 -17.46 12.97
N TYR A 68 -16.90 -16.64 12.58
CA TYR A 68 -18.31 -16.85 12.90
C TYR A 68 -19.00 -17.79 11.91
N ASP A 69 -18.91 -17.50 10.62
CA ASP A 69 -19.60 -18.26 9.57
C ASP A 69 -18.98 -19.63 9.31
N GLN A 70 -17.66 -19.75 9.50
CA GLN A 70 -16.86 -20.97 9.32
C GLN A 70 -17.00 -21.64 7.94
N THR A 71 -17.37 -20.87 6.92
CA THR A 71 -17.49 -21.37 5.54
C THR A 71 -16.17 -21.26 4.78
N ASP A 72 -15.97 -22.15 3.80
CA ASP A 72 -14.82 -22.06 2.88
C ASP A 72 -14.84 -20.76 2.07
N SER A 73 -16.03 -20.27 1.71
CA SER A 73 -16.17 -19.01 0.95
C SER A 73 -15.64 -17.80 1.75
N ALA A 74 -16.02 -17.67 3.02
CA ALA A 74 -15.51 -16.59 3.89
C ALA A 74 -13.98 -16.69 4.08
N LYS A 75 -13.45 -17.91 4.25
CA LYS A 75 -12.01 -18.17 4.31
C LYS A 75 -11.28 -17.70 3.04
N GLN A 76 -11.81 -18.05 1.87
CA GLN A 76 -11.20 -17.68 0.60
C GLN A 76 -11.20 -16.17 0.39
N LYS A 77 -12.29 -15.47 0.76
CA LYS A 77 -12.34 -14.00 0.71
C LYS A 77 -11.26 -13.36 1.58
N TRP A 78 -11.12 -13.83 2.82
CA TRP A 78 -10.08 -13.34 3.73
C TRP A 78 -8.67 -13.61 3.18
N LEU A 79 -8.37 -14.84 2.76
CA LEU A 79 -7.06 -15.18 2.21
C LEU A 79 -6.73 -14.38 0.95
N ALA A 80 -7.69 -14.21 0.04
CA ALA A 80 -7.52 -13.39 -1.16
C ALA A 80 -7.17 -11.93 -0.80
N LYS A 81 -7.85 -11.35 0.20
CA LYS A 81 -7.54 -10.00 0.65
C LYS A 81 -6.15 -9.91 1.30
N VAL A 82 -5.76 -10.89 2.10
CA VAL A 82 -4.41 -10.96 2.68
C VAL A 82 -3.34 -11.01 1.59
N GLU A 83 -3.51 -11.83 0.56
CA GLU A 83 -2.57 -11.94 -0.55
C GLU A 83 -2.48 -10.64 -1.36
N GLU A 84 -3.62 -9.97 -1.61
CA GLU A 84 -3.64 -8.64 -2.24
C GLU A 84 -2.84 -7.61 -1.42
N ILE A 85 -3.04 -7.57 -0.10
CA ILE A 85 -2.32 -6.65 0.80
C ILE A 85 -0.82 -6.95 0.82
N LYS A 86 -0.42 -8.23 0.81
CA LYS A 86 0.99 -8.61 0.75
C LYS A 86 1.64 -8.20 -0.56
N ALA A 87 0.93 -8.37 -1.69
CA ALA A 87 1.39 -7.96 -3.01
C ALA A 87 1.50 -6.43 -3.11
N ARG A 88 0.59 -5.68 -2.46
CA ARG A 88 0.60 -4.21 -2.42
C ARG A 88 1.77 -3.65 -1.61
N TYR A 89 2.09 -4.27 -0.47
CA TYR A 89 3.16 -3.83 0.43
C TYR A 89 4.19 -4.93 0.67
N PRO A 90 5.00 -5.34 -0.32
CA PRO A 90 5.99 -6.39 -0.16
C PRO A 90 6.99 -6.05 0.95
N LEU A 91 7.18 -7.00 1.87
CA LEU A 91 8.30 -6.98 2.81
C LEU A 91 9.41 -7.79 2.12
N SER A 92 10.18 -7.15 1.25
CA SER A 92 11.39 -7.80 0.76
C SER A 92 12.30 -8.06 1.95
N VAL A 93 12.56 -9.34 2.21
CA VAL A 93 13.46 -9.84 3.27
C VAL A 93 14.90 -9.77 2.80
#